data_AF-A0A1W9MY49-F1
#
_entry.id   AF-A0A1W9MY49-F1
#
_cell.length_a   1.000
_cell.length_b   1.000
_cell.length_c   1.000
_cell.angle_alpha   90.00
_cell.angle_beta   90.00
_cell.angle_gamma   90.00
#
_symmetry.space_group_name_H-M   'P 1'
#
loop_
_entity.id
_entity.type
_entity.pdbx_description
1 polymer ?
#
loop_
_entity_poly.entity_id
_entity_poly.type
_entity_poly.pdbx_seq_one_letter_code
_entity_poly.pdbx_strand_id
1 'polypeptide(L)'
;MAFLVYKKQDGYLLAAGENYSLAGYNLIYKLWEKREKPINKGWHISSGDLIHEYTNGKETVNTLSLLIDFHPTATTRIGIIELLDIYAYTYSYSGKTGNADWTPMMLRLRDVYYDEKPISIQEKEEILKKLKEPTDDKDFVEFLYINGNDRGWNWGRNGMTNAAFIMGEARDYFRKFF
;
A
#
# COMPACT_ATOMS: atom_id res chain seq x y z
N MET A 1 3.98 -8.56 1.01
CA MET A 1 4.39 -7.25 0.48
C MET A 1 4.72 -6.36 1.66
N ALA A 2 5.87 -5.67 1.62
CA ALA A 2 6.30 -4.75 2.65
C ALA A 2 6.56 -3.37 2.04
N PHE A 3 6.22 -2.29 2.76
CA PHE A 3 6.66 -0.95 2.40
C PHE A 3 8.09 -0.73 2.90
N LEU A 4 8.97 -0.33 2.00
CA LEU A 4 10.29 0.20 2.30
C LEU A 4 10.12 1.68 2.71
N VAL A 5 10.68 2.07 3.84
CA VAL A 5 10.62 3.46 4.31
C VAL A 5 11.80 4.25 3.74
N TYR A 6 11.51 5.38 3.11
CA TYR A 6 12.52 6.29 2.58
C TYR A 6 12.37 7.68 3.18
N LYS A 7 13.50 8.33 3.48
CA LYS A 7 13.56 9.74 3.86
C LYS A 7 13.70 10.62 2.63
N LYS A 8 12.93 11.71 2.58
CA LYS A 8 13.05 12.73 1.55
C LYS A 8 14.14 13.73 1.94
N GLN A 9 15.14 13.89 1.09
CA GLN A 9 16.23 14.84 1.31
C GLN A 9 16.78 15.33 -0.03
N ASP A 10 16.77 16.65 -0.24
CA ASP A 10 17.39 17.32 -1.39
C ASP A 10 16.96 16.76 -2.76
N GLY A 11 15.68 16.38 -2.91
CA GLY A 11 15.13 15.79 -4.14
C GLY A 11 15.48 14.31 -4.35
N TYR A 12 15.94 13.63 -3.29
CA TYR A 12 16.22 12.21 -3.27
C TYR A 12 15.43 11.50 -2.18
N LEU A 13 15.16 10.22 -2.42
CA LEU A 13 14.63 9.26 -1.47
C LEU A 13 15.80 8.42 -0.98
N LEU A 14 16.10 8.49 0.32
CA LEU A 14 17.17 7.72 0.97
C LEU A 14 16.57 6.58 1.80
N ALA A 15 17.02 5.35 1.58
CA ALA A 15 16.51 4.20 2.33
C ALA A 15 16.77 4.36 3.83
N ALA A 16 15.72 4.21 4.65
CA ALA A 16 15.84 4.28 6.10
C ALA A 16 16.30 2.96 6.74
N GLY A 17 16.33 1.86 5.98
CA GLY A 17 16.62 0.51 6.49
C GLY A 17 15.45 -0.13 7.26
N GLU A 18 14.28 0.50 7.25
CA GLU A 18 13.07 0.04 7.92
C GLU A 18 12.05 -0.45 6.91
N ASN A 19 11.39 -1.58 7.22
CA ASN A 19 10.34 -2.18 6.41
C ASN A 19 9.06 -2.32 7.23
N TYR A 20 7.92 -2.09 6.59
CA TYR A 20 6.61 -2.25 7.20
C TYR A 20 5.81 -3.37 6.50
N SER A 21 5.26 -4.32 7.28
CA SER A 21 4.39 -5.37 6.76
C SER A 21 2.96 -4.88 6.57
N LEU A 22 2.42 -5.06 5.36
CA LEU A 22 1.02 -4.80 5.04
C LEU A 22 0.05 -5.92 5.42
N ALA A 23 0.48 -7.01 6.05
CA ALA A 23 -0.39 -8.10 6.50
C ALA A 23 -0.27 -8.35 8.01
N GLY A 24 -1.37 -8.82 8.61
CA GLY A 24 -1.52 -9.12 10.04
C GLY A 24 -2.25 -8.02 10.82
N TYR A 25 -1.84 -7.81 12.08
CA TYR A 25 -2.15 -6.61 12.89
C TYR A 25 -1.37 -5.39 12.35
N ASN A 26 -1.61 -5.08 11.09
CA ASN A 26 -0.90 -4.08 10.30
C ASN A 26 -1.48 -2.67 10.55
N LEU A 27 -0.81 -1.61 10.07
CA LEU A 27 -1.27 -0.21 10.17
C LEU A 27 -2.66 -0.01 9.56
N ILE A 28 -3.01 -0.73 8.49
CA ILE A 28 -4.35 -0.67 7.88
C ILE A 28 -5.41 -1.11 8.89
N TYR A 29 -5.18 -2.23 9.58
CA TYR A 29 -6.05 -2.74 10.63
C TYR A 29 -6.14 -1.74 11.79
N LYS A 30 -5.00 -1.20 12.28
CA LYS A 30 -5.01 -0.17 13.34
C LYS A 30 -5.84 1.06 12.95
N LEU A 31 -5.68 1.54 11.71
CA LEU A 31 -6.44 2.67 11.19
C LEU A 31 -7.93 2.33 11.01
N TRP A 32 -8.26 1.10 10.64
CA TRP A 32 -9.64 0.61 10.63
C TRP A 32 -10.25 0.61 12.05
N GLU A 33 -9.51 0.16 13.06
CA GLU A 33 -9.98 0.21 14.46
C GLU A 33 -10.19 1.64 14.96
N LYS A 34 -9.25 2.55 14.68
CA LYS A 34 -9.35 3.97 15.05
C LYS A 34 -10.51 4.69 14.36
N ARG A 35 -11.00 4.16 13.24
CA ARG A 35 -12.16 4.65 12.50
C ARG A 35 -13.48 3.97 12.90
N GLU A 36 -13.51 3.35 14.08
CA GLU A 36 -14.67 2.64 14.62
C GLU A 36 -15.10 1.43 13.77
N LYS A 37 -14.13 0.78 13.12
CA LYS A 37 -14.31 -0.48 12.38
C LYS A 37 -15.45 -0.39 11.36
N PRO A 38 -15.35 0.51 10.36
CA PRO A 38 -16.41 0.65 9.37
C PRO A 38 -16.69 -0.68 8.67
N ILE A 39 -17.98 -1.01 8.48
CA ILE A 39 -18.46 -2.20 7.75
C ILE A 39 -19.55 -1.77 6.75
N ASN A 40 -19.63 -2.48 5.63
CA ASN A 40 -20.50 -2.20 4.49
C ASN A 40 -20.43 -0.73 4.05
N LYS A 41 -19.23 -0.15 4.07
CA LYS A 41 -18.96 1.23 3.63
C LYS A 41 -17.51 1.41 3.17
N GLY A 42 -17.34 2.36 2.26
CA GLY A 42 -16.04 2.82 1.79
C GLY A 42 -15.34 3.70 2.82
N TRP A 43 -14.02 3.60 2.89
CA TRP A 43 -13.14 4.44 3.69
C TRP A 43 -11.78 4.60 3.01
N HIS A 44 -11.06 5.64 3.38
CA HIS A 44 -9.85 6.08 2.71
C HIS A 44 -8.69 6.18 3.70
N ILE A 45 -7.50 5.84 3.24
CA ILE A 45 -6.23 5.95 3.94
C ILE A 45 -5.26 6.67 3.02
N SER A 46 -4.74 7.82 3.42
CA SER A 46 -3.61 8.44 2.72
C SER A 46 -2.29 7.82 3.17
N SER A 47 -1.23 7.97 2.36
CA SER A 47 0.14 7.65 2.79
C SER A 47 0.54 8.42 4.05
N GLY A 48 0.00 9.65 4.22
CA GLY A 48 0.15 10.46 5.43
C GLY A 48 -0.46 9.81 6.67
N ASP A 49 -1.64 9.18 6.56
CA ASP A 49 -2.25 8.44 7.68
C ASP A 49 -1.35 7.27 8.11
N LEU A 50 -0.77 6.55 7.13
CA LEU A 50 0.14 5.43 7.41
C LEU A 50 1.45 5.90 8.06
N ILE A 51 2.06 6.96 7.55
CA ILE A 51 3.28 7.56 8.11
C ILE A 51 3.01 8.09 9.52
N HIS A 52 1.89 8.77 9.73
CA HIS A 52 1.49 9.29 11.02
C HIS A 52 1.30 8.16 12.04
N GLU A 53 0.57 7.11 11.66
CA GLU A 53 0.36 5.93 12.52
C GLU A 53 1.68 5.22 12.83
N TYR A 54 2.55 5.07 11.84
CA TYR A 54 3.84 4.40 11.98
C TYR A 54 4.77 5.15 12.94
N THR A 55 4.85 6.47 12.77
CA THR A 55 5.82 7.31 13.50
C THR A 55 5.26 7.90 14.78
N ASN A 56 4.01 7.58 15.13
CA ASN A 56 3.23 8.23 16.19
C ASN A 56 3.22 9.76 16.01
N GLY A 57 3.02 10.20 14.76
CA GLY A 57 2.88 11.60 14.37
C GLY A 57 4.16 12.42 14.32
N LYS A 58 5.34 11.79 14.36
CA LYS A 58 6.63 12.50 14.29
C LYS A 58 7.02 12.92 12.87
N GLU A 59 6.54 12.20 11.87
CA GLU A 59 6.92 12.39 10.47
C GLU A 59 5.69 12.62 9.58
N THR A 60 5.92 13.07 8.34
CA THR A 60 4.87 13.41 7.37
C THR A 60 5.24 12.93 5.98
N VAL A 61 4.31 13.06 5.01
CA VAL A 61 4.58 12.81 3.58
C VAL A 61 5.66 13.71 2.96
N ASN A 62 6.00 14.81 3.64
CA ASN A 62 7.07 15.72 3.20
C ASN A 62 8.46 15.24 3.66
N THR A 63 8.52 14.37 4.68
CA THR A 63 9.78 13.88 5.25
C THR A 63 10.01 12.40 4.93
N LEU A 64 8.93 11.62 4.75
CA LEU A 64 8.98 10.20 4.44
C LEU A 64 8.16 9.83 3.19
N SER A 65 8.60 8.79 2.51
CA SER A 65 7.86 8.06 1.47
C SER A 65 7.78 6.58 1.81
N LEU A 66 6.66 5.96 1.42
CA LEU A 66 6.43 4.52 1.54
C LEU A 66 6.50 3.89 0.15
N LEU A 67 7.57 3.12 -0.10
CA LEU A 67 7.81 2.52 -1.42
C LEU A 67 7.59 1.01 -1.39
N ILE A 68 7.22 0.41 -2.51
CA ILE A 68 7.16 -1.04 -2.71
C ILE A 68 8.16 -1.44 -3.77
N ASP A 69 8.96 -2.45 -3.48
CA ASP A 69 9.65 -3.21 -4.53
C ASP A 69 8.70 -4.30 -5.04
N PHE A 70 8.19 -4.12 -6.25
CA PHE A 70 7.23 -5.02 -6.88
C PHE A 70 7.88 -6.34 -7.32
N HIS A 71 9.21 -6.36 -7.44
CA HIS A 71 9.98 -7.48 -7.95
C HIS A 71 11.21 -7.78 -7.06
N PRO A 72 11.01 -8.06 -5.75
CA PRO A 72 12.10 -8.10 -4.77
C PRO A 72 13.19 -9.12 -5.12
N THR A 73 12.82 -10.25 -5.71
CA THR A 73 13.73 -11.34 -6.07
C THR A 73 14.15 -11.37 -7.53
N ALA A 74 13.70 -10.41 -8.35
CA ALA A 74 14.03 -10.39 -9.77
C ALA A 74 15.47 -9.93 -10.02
N THR A 75 16.14 -10.60 -10.96
CA THR A 75 17.50 -10.29 -11.43
C THR A 75 17.51 -9.69 -12.83
N THR A 76 16.34 -9.39 -13.39
CA THR A 76 16.19 -8.85 -14.75
C THR A 76 15.41 -7.53 -14.81
N ARG A 77 14.90 -7.07 -13.66
CA ARG A 77 14.12 -5.83 -13.56
C ARG A 77 14.02 -5.33 -12.14
N ILE A 78 13.83 -4.02 -12.00
CA ILE A 78 13.46 -3.33 -10.78
C ILE A 78 12.18 -2.54 -11.07
N GLY A 79 11.18 -2.65 -10.19
CA GLY A 79 9.99 -1.81 -10.22
C GLY A 79 9.72 -1.27 -8.83
N ILE A 80 10.04 0.01 -8.61
CA ILE A 80 9.78 0.72 -7.36
C ILE A 80 8.63 1.68 -7.57
N ILE A 81 7.63 1.52 -6.72
CA ILE A 81 6.38 2.29 -6.77
C ILE A 81 6.14 2.92 -5.39
N GLU A 82 5.60 4.13 -5.36
CA GLU A 82 5.18 4.82 -4.16
C GLU A 82 3.69 4.59 -3.92
N LEU A 83 3.30 4.32 -2.67
CA LEU A 83 1.89 4.35 -2.28
C LEU A 83 1.46 5.78 -1.95
N LEU A 84 0.38 6.23 -2.59
CA LEU A 84 -0.24 7.52 -2.32
C LEU A 84 -1.50 7.37 -1.46
N ASP A 85 -2.43 6.52 -1.89
CA ASP A 85 -3.72 6.34 -1.24
C ASP A 85 -4.16 4.86 -1.25
N ILE A 86 -4.91 4.46 -0.24
CA ILE A 86 -5.67 3.22 -0.18
C ILE A 86 -7.14 3.60 -0.01
N TYR A 87 -7.97 3.23 -0.97
CA TYR A 87 -9.42 3.25 -0.83
C TYR A 87 -9.85 1.83 -0.54
N ALA A 88 -10.56 1.63 0.56
CA ALA A 88 -11.01 0.31 0.98
C ALA A 88 -12.53 0.32 1.13
N TYR A 89 -13.17 -0.79 0.79
CA TYR A 89 -14.56 -1.03 1.12
C TYR A 89 -14.63 -2.31 1.93
N THR A 90 -15.02 -2.23 3.19
CA THR A 90 -15.10 -3.38 4.09
C THR A 90 -16.49 -4.01 4.03
N TYR A 91 -16.58 -5.30 3.80
CA TYR A 91 -17.84 -6.03 3.79
C TYR A 91 -18.00 -6.94 5.01
N SER A 92 -19.23 -7.05 5.50
CA SER A 92 -19.63 -7.99 6.54
C SER A 92 -20.98 -8.63 6.20
N TYR A 93 -21.00 -9.95 5.96
CA TYR A 93 -22.22 -10.73 5.75
C TYR A 93 -23.07 -10.79 7.03
N SER A 94 -22.42 -10.78 8.19
CA SER A 94 -23.10 -10.82 9.48
C SER A 94 -23.71 -9.48 9.89
N GLY A 95 -23.27 -8.37 9.27
CA GLY A 95 -23.61 -7.02 9.68
C GLY A 95 -23.13 -6.64 11.09
N LYS A 96 -22.36 -7.50 11.77
CA LYS A 96 -21.85 -7.25 13.12
C LYS A 96 -20.64 -6.34 13.07
N THR A 97 -20.69 -5.27 13.85
CA THR A 97 -19.57 -4.34 14.03
C THR A 97 -18.31 -5.11 14.42
N GLY A 98 -17.21 -4.81 13.75
CA GLY A 98 -15.91 -5.42 14.03
C GLY A 98 -15.62 -6.74 13.34
N ASN A 99 -16.52 -7.28 12.51
CA ASN A 99 -16.20 -8.41 11.62
C ASN A 99 -16.18 -7.96 10.15
N ALA A 100 -15.01 -7.99 9.51
CA ALA A 100 -14.83 -7.67 8.10
C ALA A 100 -14.48 -8.94 7.33
N ASP A 101 -15.46 -9.58 6.69
CA ASP A 101 -15.28 -10.87 6.01
C ASP A 101 -14.38 -10.73 4.77
N TRP A 102 -14.53 -9.63 4.02
CA TRP A 102 -13.70 -9.32 2.85
C TRP A 102 -13.59 -7.81 2.62
N THR A 103 -12.43 -7.35 2.16
CA THR A 103 -12.17 -5.92 1.91
C THR A 103 -11.46 -5.74 0.57
N PRO A 104 -12.18 -5.41 -0.53
CA PRO A 104 -11.54 -4.88 -1.73
C PRO A 104 -10.85 -3.56 -1.43
N MET A 105 -9.69 -3.38 -2.03
CA MET A 105 -8.91 -2.16 -1.96
C MET A 105 -8.54 -1.69 -3.36
N MET A 106 -8.58 -0.38 -3.57
CA MET A 106 -7.97 0.31 -4.68
C MET A 106 -6.78 1.10 -4.14
N LEU A 107 -5.58 0.75 -4.58
CA LEU A 107 -4.36 1.48 -4.29
C LEU A 107 -4.14 2.52 -5.39
N ARG A 108 -3.92 3.78 -5.01
CA ARG A 108 -3.35 4.80 -5.89
C ARG A 108 -1.85 4.80 -5.70
N LEU A 109 -1.14 4.61 -6.79
CA LEU A 109 0.29 4.35 -6.83
C LEU A 109 0.98 5.30 -7.80
N ARG A 110 2.28 5.50 -7.62
CA ARG A 110 3.10 6.32 -8.50
C ARG A 110 4.40 5.59 -8.82
N ASP A 111 4.84 5.65 -10.08
CA ASP A 111 6.14 5.11 -10.45
C ASP A 111 7.28 5.97 -9.88
N VAL A 112 8.23 5.33 -9.21
CA VAL A 112 9.44 5.99 -8.69
C VAL A 112 10.65 5.62 -9.52
N TYR A 113 10.82 4.32 -9.78
CA TYR A 113 11.97 3.83 -10.52
C TYR A 113 11.62 2.54 -11.26
N TYR A 114 11.95 2.49 -12.54
CA TYR A 114 11.81 1.29 -13.35
C TYR A 114 13.07 1.10 -14.19
N ASP A 115 13.61 -0.11 -14.16
CA ASP A 115 14.71 -0.52 -15.03
C ASP A 115 14.52 -2.00 -15.40
N GLU A 116 14.74 -2.34 -16.67
CA GLU A 116 14.62 -3.70 -17.19
C GLU A 116 15.93 -4.09 -17.86
N LYS A 117 16.81 -4.69 -17.06
CA LYS A 117 18.12 -5.20 -17.48
C LYS A 117 18.59 -6.30 -16.53
N PRO A 118 19.48 -7.20 -16.97
CA PRO A 118 20.19 -8.10 -16.06
C PRO A 118 20.89 -7.29 -14.96
N ILE A 119 20.60 -7.62 -13.71
CA ILE A 119 21.10 -6.92 -12.54
C ILE A 119 21.45 -7.92 -11.43
N SER A 120 22.59 -7.69 -10.78
CA SER A 120 22.98 -8.46 -9.59
C SER A 120 22.18 -8.01 -8.37
N ILE A 121 22.07 -8.87 -7.35
CA ILE A 121 21.41 -8.52 -6.08
C ILE A 121 22.11 -7.33 -5.43
N GLN A 122 23.46 -7.30 -5.45
CA GLN A 122 24.24 -6.22 -4.88
C GLN A 122 24.01 -4.90 -5.60
N GLU A 123 23.99 -4.90 -6.94
CA GLU A 123 23.72 -3.69 -7.73
C GLU A 123 22.31 -3.16 -7.46
N LYS A 124 21.33 -4.07 -7.33
CA LYS A 124 19.97 -3.70 -6.94
C LYS A 124 19.95 -3.05 -5.56
N GLU A 125 20.60 -3.63 -4.56
CA GLU A 125 20.69 -3.05 -3.22
C GLU A 125 21.32 -1.65 -3.23
N GLU A 126 22.37 -1.42 -4.02
CA GLU A 126 23.00 -0.10 -4.15
C GLU A 126 22.06 0.93 -4.78
N ILE A 127 21.31 0.56 -5.83
CA ILE A 127 20.29 1.44 -6.43
C ILE A 127 19.23 1.82 -5.39
N LEU A 128 18.76 0.85 -4.61
CA LEU A 128 17.72 1.07 -3.60
C LEU A 128 18.18 1.92 -2.41
N LYS A 129 19.48 2.12 -2.17
CA LYS A 129 19.92 3.04 -1.10
C LYS A 129 19.52 4.49 -1.37
N LYS A 130 19.45 4.89 -2.64
CA LYS A 130 19.21 6.28 -3.04
C LYS A 130 18.50 6.34 -4.38
N LEU A 131 17.25 6.74 -4.36
CA LEU A 131 16.43 6.97 -5.55
C LEU A 131 16.23 8.48 -5.74
N LYS A 132 16.06 8.91 -6.99
CA LYS A 132 15.63 10.28 -7.27
C LYS A 132 14.14 10.39 -6.94
N GLU A 133 13.72 11.48 -6.32
CA GLU A 133 12.29 11.73 -6.09
C GLU A 133 11.58 11.90 -7.44
N PRO A 134 10.43 11.25 -7.66
CA PRO A 134 9.69 11.38 -8.92
C PRO A 134 9.23 12.83 -9.11
N THR A 135 9.42 13.35 -10.32
CA THR A 135 9.00 14.70 -10.71
C THR A 135 7.75 14.71 -11.60
N ASP A 136 7.27 13.53 -12.00
CA ASP A 136 6.06 13.36 -12.81
C ASP A 136 4.92 12.87 -11.89
N ASP A 137 3.71 13.41 -12.09
CA ASP A 137 2.51 13.10 -11.30
C ASP A 137 1.64 12.01 -11.97
N LYS A 138 2.28 11.12 -12.74
CA LYS A 138 1.58 9.99 -13.36
C LYS A 138 1.30 8.91 -12.34
N ASP A 139 0.11 9.00 -11.78
CA ASP A 139 -0.41 8.00 -10.88
C ASP A 139 -1.18 6.92 -11.65
N PHE A 140 -1.22 5.72 -11.10
CA PHE A 140 -2.03 4.61 -11.59
C PHE A 140 -2.74 3.91 -10.43
N VAL A 141 -3.67 3.00 -10.75
CA VAL A 141 -4.44 2.27 -9.73
C VAL A 141 -4.25 0.76 -9.83
N GLU A 142 -4.13 0.11 -8.67
CA GLU A 142 -4.12 -1.35 -8.53
C GLU A 142 -5.25 -1.79 -7.61
N PHE A 143 -5.98 -2.85 -7.98
CA PHE A 143 -7.01 -3.44 -7.13
C PHE A 143 -6.48 -4.70 -6.43
N LEU A 144 -6.65 -4.76 -5.11
CA LEU A 144 -6.22 -5.88 -4.27
C LEU A 144 -7.35 -6.34 -3.34
N TYR A 145 -7.21 -7.56 -2.80
CA TYR A 145 -8.08 -8.09 -1.75
C TYR A 145 -7.33 -8.40 -0.48
N ILE A 146 -7.96 -8.03 0.64
CA ILE A 146 -7.60 -8.50 1.96
C ILE A 146 -8.77 -9.31 2.53
N ASN A 147 -8.44 -10.48 3.07
CA ASN A 147 -9.35 -11.30 3.86
C ASN A 147 -8.91 -11.24 5.33
N GLY A 148 -9.84 -11.05 6.24
CA GLY A 148 -9.52 -10.91 7.65
C GLY A 148 -10.72 -11.11 8.54
N ASN A 149 -10.52 -10.93 9.84
CA ASN A 149 -11.59 -10.78 10.82
C ASN A 149 -11.10 -9.81 11.90
N ASP A 150 -11.77 -9.81 13.06
CA ASP A 150 -11.38 -9.06 14.25
C ASP A 150 -10.00 -9.42 14.82
N ARG A 151 -9.34 -10.44 14.28
CA ARG A 151 -8.01 -10.92 14.72
C ARG A 151 -6.88 -10.64 13.74
N GLY A 152 -7.16 -9.89 12.67
CA GLY A 152 -6.14 -9.43 11.73
C GLY A 152 -6.47 -9.69 10.26
N TRP A 153 -5.74 -9.00 9.41
CA TRP A 153 -6.03 -8.86 7.98
C TRP A 153 -4.88 -9.44 7.15
N ASN A 154 -5.15 -10.48 6.38
CA ASN A 154 -4.16 -11.14 5.54
C ASN A 154 -4.43 -10.85 4.06
N TRP A 155 -3.36 -10.74 3.28
CA TRP A 155 -3.48 -10.74 1.83
C TRP A 155 -4.25 -11.99 1.38
N GLY A 156 -5.14 -11.84 0.40
CA GLY A 156 -5.68 -12.99 -0.31
C GLY A 156 -4.55 -13.91 -0.80
N ARG A 157 -4.80 -15.21 -0.93
CA ARG A 157 -3.79 -16.16 -1.43
C ARG A 157 -3.19 -15.63 -2.73
N ASN A 158 -1.86 -15.44 -2.76
CA ASN A 158 -1.12 -15.30 -4.01
C ASN A 158 -1.53 -16.46 -4.94
N GLY A 159 -2.12 -16.14 -6.09
CA GLY A 159 -2.46 -17.13 -7.12
C GLY A 159 -3.93 -17.49 -7.30
N MET A 160 -4.89 -16.84 -6.62
CA MET A 160 -6.31 -16.89 -7.04
C MET A 160 -6.74 -15.51 -7.55
N THR A 161 -6.71 -15.38 -8.87
CA THR A 161 -7.33 -14.35 -9.72
C THR A 161 -7.23 -12.89 -9.22
N ASN A 162 -6.30 -12.13 -9.81
CA ASN A 162 -6.21 -10.65 -9.69
C ASN A 162 -7.45 -9.90 -10.24
N ALA A 163 -8.52 -10.60 -10.61
CA ALA A 163 -9.75 -9.99 -11.07
C ALA A 163 -10.60 -9.65 -9.85
N ALA A 164 -10.69 -8.36 -9.55
CA ALA A 164 -11.62 -7.91 -8.56
C ALA A 164 -13.06 -8.03 -9.04
N PHE A 165 -13.78 -9.05 -8.56
CA PHE A 165 -15.23 -9.02 -8.53
C PHE A 165 -15.65 -7.95 -7.51
N ILE A 166 -15.84 -6.73 -8.01
CA ILE A 166 -16.30 -5.59 -7.23
C ILE A 166 -17.84 -5.60 -7.25
N MET A 167 -18.46 -5.82 -6.09
CA MET A 167 -19.92 -5.71 -5.95
C MET A 167 -20.39 -4.27 -6.22
N GLY A 168 -21.67 -4.10 -6.57
CA GLY A 168 -22.21 -2.83 -7.07
C GLY A 168 -21.88 -1.62 -6.19
N GLU A 169 -22.02 -1.75 -4.87
CA GLU A 169 -21.78 -0.67 -3.92
C GLU A 169 -20.29 -0.27 -3.83
N ALA A 170 -19.38 -1.24 -3.81
CA ALA A 170 -17.94 -0.97 -3.85
C ALA A 170 -17.54 -0.35 -5.19
N ARG A 171 -18.15 -0.78 -6.30
CA ARG A 171 -17.92 -0.21 -7.63
C ARG A 171 -18.35 1.27 -7.65
N ASP A 172 -19.54 1.56 -7.12
CA ASP A 172 -20.07 2.93 -7.08
C ASP A 172 -19.26 3.83 -6.14
N TYR A 173 -18.65 3.26 -5.09
CA TYR A 173 -17.67 3.96 -4.26
C TYR A 173 -16.39 4.29 -5.04
N PHE A 174 -15.76 3.29 -5.69
CA PHE A 174 -14.47 3.50 -6.35
C PHE A 174 -14.55 4.38 -7.62
N ARG A 175 -15.68 4.36 -8.36
CA ARG A 175 -15.95 5.24 -9.53
C ARG A 175 -15.82 6.75 -9.26
N LYS A 176 -15.72 7.16 -7.99
CA LYS A 176 -15.50 8.56 -7.61
C LYS A 176 -14.04 8.98 -7.76
N PHE A 177 -13.13 8.03 -7.96
CA PHE A 177 -11.68 8.23 -7.89
C PHE A 177 -10.94 7.79 -9.16
N PHE A 178 -11.63 7.20 -10.15
CA PHE A 178 -11.10 6.84 -11.47
C PHE A 178 -12.19 6.90 -12.55
#